data_AF-I3T7L3-F1
#
_entry.id   AF-I3T7L3-F1
#
_cell.length_a   1.000
_cell.length_b   1.000
_cell.length_c   1.000
_cell.angle_alpha   90.00
_cell.angle_beta   90.00
_cell.angle_gamma   90.00
#
_symmetry.space_group_name_H-M   'P 1'
#
loop_
_entity.id
_entity.type
_entity.pdbx_description
1 polymer ?
#
loop_
_entity_poly.entity_id
_entity_poly.type
_entity_poly.pdbx_seq_one_letter_code
_entity_poly.pdbx_strand_id
1 'polypeptide(L)'
;MDIPSIENGESIQILHYENGRKYEPHYDYFHDRANQFMGGHRIATVLMYLSDVGKGGETIFPNAESKLSQPKDESWSECAHKGYAVKPRKGDALLFFSLHLNATTDSNSLHGSCPVIEGEKWSATKWIHVSDFEKAIKQDDNGDCTDENENCSRWAKLGECVKNPLYMIGGKGVKGYCMKSCNVCSS
;
A
#
# COMPACT_ATOMS: atom_id res chain seq x y z
N MET A 1 11.24 7.95 -5.04
CA MET A 1 10.11 7.27 -4.42
C MET A 1 9.79 8.10 -3.19
N ASP A 2 8.95 9.13 -3.37
CA ASP A 2 8.53 9.99 -2.26
C ASP A 2 7.60 9.22 -1.35
N ILE A 3 7.90 9.21 -0.05
CA ILE A 3 7.03 8.62 0.96
C ILE A 3 5.74 9.46 0.96
N PRO A 4 4.56 8.85 0.77
CA PRO A 4 3.28 9.59 0.75
C PRO A 4 3.15 10.43 2.03
N SER A 5 2.56 11.62 1.92
CA SER A 5 2.34 12.50 3.09
C SER A 5 1.59 11.74 4.19
N ILE A 6 1.79 12.14 5.45
CA ILE A 6 1.12 11.54 6.63
C ILE A 6 -0.39 11.39 6.40
N GLU A 7 -0.96 12.32 5.64
CA GLU A 7 -2.38 12.44 5.27
C GLU A 7 -2.92 11.23 4.49
N ASN A 8 -2.07 10.50 3.75
CA ASN A 8 -2.52 9.36 2.94
C ASN A 8 -2.63 8.05 3.74
N GLY A 9 -2.15 8.02 4.98
CA GLY A 9 -1.99 6.77 5.71
C GLY A 9 -3.04 6.57 6.80
N GLU A 10 -3.74 5.44 6.79
CA GLU A 10 -4.64 5.04 7.89
C GLU A 10 -3.90 4.93 9.23
N SER A 11 -4.61 4.93 10.36
CA SER A 11 -4.01 4.59 11.65
C SER A 11 -3.36 3.20 11.62
N ILE A 12 -2.26 3.03 12.37
CA ILE A 12 -1.57 1.73 12.44
C ILE A 12 -2.50 0.68 13.07
N GLN A 13 -2.65 -0.46 12.41
CA GLN A 13 -3.40 -1.59 12.93
C GLN A 13 -2.45 -2.63 13.54
N ILE A 14 -2.66 -2.98 14.81
CA ILE A 14 -1.92 -4.05 15.49
C ILE A 14 -2.72 -5.35 15.43
N LEU A 15 -2.06 -6.44 15.05
CA LEU A 15 -2.64 -7.78 15.01
C LEU A 15 -1.77 -8.75 15.81
N HIS A 16 -2.43 -9.65 16.54
CA HIS A 16 -1.83 -10.72 17.31
C HIS A 16 -2.39 -12.06 16.85
N TYR A 17 -1.50 -12.99 16.53
CA TYR A 17 -1.83 -14.35 16.11
C TYR A 17 -1.23 -15.34 17.09
N GLU A 18 -2.11 -16.04 17.79
CA GLU A 18 -1.78 -17.20 18.61
C GLU A 18 -1.50 -18.44 17.75
N ASN A 19 -1.09 -19.53 18.39
CA ASN A 19 -0.84 -20.81 17.71
C ASN A 19 -2.07 -21.26 16.89
N GLY A 20 -1.83 -21.68 15.65
CA GLY A 20 -2.82 -22.09 14.66
C GLY A 20 -3.57 -20.95 13.98
N ARG A 21 -3.50 -19.71 14.49
CA ARG A 21 -4.17 -18.56 13.86
C ARG A 21 -3.47 -18.21 12.55
N LYS A 22 -4.30 -17.88 11.56
CA LYS A 22 -3.89 -17.51 10.20
C LYS A 22 -4.77 -16.38 9.68
N TYR A 23 -4.41 -15.85 8.53
CA TYR A 23 -5.26 -14.96 7.75
C TYR A 23 -5.32 -15.47 6.31
N GLU A 24 -6.53 -15.68 5.78
CA GLU A 24 -6.70 -16.19 4.41
C GLU A 24 -6.17 -15.20 3.38
N PRO A 25 -5.67 -15.67 2.22
CA PRO A 25 -5.21 -14.77 1.17
C PRO A 25 -6.29 -13.76 0.74
N HIS A 26 -5.92 -12.49 0.69
CA HIS A 26 -6.79 -11.35 0.39
C HIS A 26 -6.02 -10.23 -0.31
N TYR A 27 -6.76 -9.21 -0.73
CA TYR A 27 -6.22 -7.98 -1.28
C TYR A 27 -6.42 -6.85 -0.28
N ASP A 28 -5.45 -5.95 -0.22
CA ASP A 28 -5.58 -4.71 0.55
C ASP A 28 -6.33 -3.63 -0.23
N TYR A 29 -6.41 -3.71 -1.57
CA TYR A 29 -7.25 -2.80 -2.33
C TYR A 29 -8.75 -3.16 -2.16
N PHE A 30 -9.62 -2.15 -2.25
CA PHE A 30 -11.06 -2.36 -2.13
C PHE A 30 -11.72 -2.87 -3.42
N HIS A 31 -12.76 -3.70 -3.29
CA HIS A 31 -13.60 -4.10 -4.42
C HIS A 31 -14.85 -3.23 -4.58
N ASP A 32 -15.28 -2.57 -3.51
CA ASP A 32 -16.47 -1.73 -3.49
C ASP A 32 -16.10 -0.24 -3.52
N ARG A 33 -17.02 0.57 -4.04
CA ARG A 33 -16.83 2.04 -4.13
C ARG A 33 -17.00 2.75 -2.79
N ALA A 34 -17.70 2.16 -1.83
CA ALA A 34 -17.97 2.83 -0.55
C ALA A 34 -16.68 2.98 0.26
N ASN A 35 -15.86 1.93 0.30
CA ASN A 35 -14.57 1.95 0.99
C ASN A 35 -13.50 2.78 0.24
N GLN A 36 -13.72 3.09 -1.05
CA GLN A 36 -12.84 3.98 -1.81
C GLN A 36 -13.18 5.47 -1.62
N PHE A 37 -14.26 5.79 -0.91
CA PHE A 37 -14.72 7.18 -0.79
C PHE A 37 -13.71 8.08 -0.06
N MET A 38 -13.01 7.53 0.93
CA MET A 38 -11.97 8.20 1.71
C MET A 38 -10.60 7.72 1.23
N GLY A 39 -9.77 8.61 0.68
CA GLY A 39 -8.44 8.25 0.20
C GLY A 39 -8.36 7.40 -1.08
N GLY A 40 -9.45 6.80 -1.56
CA GLY A 40 -9.41 5.88 -2.70
C GLY A 40 -8.87 4.50 -2.33
N HIS A 41 -8.35 3.77 -3.31
CA HIS A 41 -7.67 2.51 -3.05
C HIS A 41 -6.43 2.69 -2.17
N ARG A 42 -6.13 1.67 -1.36
CA ARG A 42 -4.82 1.50 -0.74
C ARG A 42 -3.82 1.16 -1.83
N ILE A 43 -2.82 2.02 -2.05
CA ILE A 43 -1.76 1.84 -3.04
C ILE A 43 -0.65 0.92 -2.53
N ALA A 44 -0.33 1.02 -1.23
CA ALA A 44 0.77 0.31 -0.63
C ALA A 44 0.48 -0.08 0.81
N THR A 45 1.12 -1.17 1.23
CA THR A 45 1.03 -1.69 2.58
C THR A 45 2.44 -1.85 3.14
N VAL A 46 2.65 -1.31 4.35
CA VAL A 46 3.84 -1.56 5.16
C VAL A 46 3.44 -2.48 6.30
N LEU A 47 3.85 -3.75 6.22
CA LEU A 47 3.64 -4.76 7.27
C LEU A 47 4.91 -4.90 8.09
N MET A 48 4.87 -4.47 9.34
CA MET A 48 5.98 -4.54 10.29
C MET A 48 5.82 -5.75 11.20
N TYR A 49 6.88 -6.53 11.36
CA TYR A 49 6.93 -7.66 12.29
C TYR A 49 7.42 -7.21 13.67
N LEU A 50 6.59 -7.41 14.69
CA LEU A 50 6.85 -6.93 16.06
C LEU A 50 7.37 -8.05 16.98
N SER A 51 7.31 -9.31 16.54
CA SER A 51 7.86 -10.47 17.23
C SER A 51 8.60 -11.38 16.25
N ASP A 52 9.55 -12.14 16.79
CA ASP A 52 10.12 -13.31 16.13
C ASP A 52 9.15 -14.48 16.29
N VAL A 53 8.97 -15.28 15.24
CA VAL A 53 8.11 -16.48 15.26
C VAL A 53 8.99 -17.69 15.07
N GLY A 54 8.86 -18.71 15.94
CA GLY A 54 9.68 -19.91 15.89
C GLY A 54 9.45 -20.71 14.61
N LYS A 55 8.18 -21.00 14.29
CA LYS A 55 7.78 -21.71 13.07
C LYS A 55 6.41 -21.26 12.58
N GLY A 56 6.24 -21.17 11.26
CA GLY A 56 5.01 -20.68 10.65
C GLY A 56 4.92 -19.15 10.65
N GLY A 57 3.71 -18.63 10.52
CA GLY A 57 3.46 -17.18 10.57
C GLY A 57 4.00 -16.38 9.37
N GLU A 58 4.47 -17.04 8.32
CA GLU A 58 5.00 -16.36 7.13
C GLU A 58 3.92 -15.52 6.44
N THR A 59 4.31 -14.35 5.92
CA THR A 59 3.45 -13.61 4.98
C THR A 59 3.65 -14.21 3.60
N ILE A 60 2.59 -14.73 3.00
CA ILE A 60 2.65 -15.43 1.70
C ILE A 60 2.02 -14.60 0.59
N PHE A 61 2.56 -14.74 -0.62
CA PHE A 61 2.07 -14.18 -1.87
C PHE A 61 1.86 -15.34 -2.86
N PRO A 62 0.66 -15.95 -2.90
CA PRO A 62 0.40 -17.12 -3.74
C PRO A 62 0.49 -16.86 -5.25
N ASN A 63 0.29 -15.60 -5.65
CA ASN A 63 0.29 -15.17 -7.05
C ASN A 63 1.62 -14.53 -7.48
N ALA A 64 2.61 -14.39 -6.60
CA ALA A 64 3.90 -13.81 -6.96
C ALA A 64 4.57 -14.60 -8.10
N GLU A 65 5.13 -13.91 -9.08
CA GLU A 65 5.79 -14.53 -10.24
C GLU A 65 6.93 -15.48 -9.81
N SER A 66 7.66 -15.10 -8.77
CA SER A 66 8.79 -15.85 -8.20
C SER A 66 8.37 -16.91 -7.17
N LYS A 67 7.09 -17.30 -7.10
CA LYS A 67 6.59 -18.21 -6.07
C LYS A 67 7.29 -19.57 -6.01
N LEU A 68 7.76 -20.08 -7.15
CA LEU A 68 8.46 -21.37 -7.24
C LEU A 68 9.99 -21.23 -7.21
N SER A 69 10.53 -20.03 -7.44
CA SER A 69 11.98 -19.82 -7.53
C SER A 69 12.63 -19.51 -6.18
N GLN A 70 11.84 -19.17 -5.16
CA GLN A 70 12.35 -18.95 -3.82
C GLN A 70 12.76 -20.28 -3.17
N PRO A 71 14.06 -20.50 -2.86
CA PRO A 71 14.50 -21.71 -2.18
C PRO A 71 13.92 -21.76 -0.76
N LYS A 72 13.37 -22.92 -0.40
CA LYS A 72 12.77 -23.17 0.92
C LYS A 72 13.27 -24.51 1.44
N ASP A 73 13.81 -24.49 2.65
CA ASP A 73 14.21 -25.67 3.42
C ASP A 73 13.12 -26.10 4.41
N GLU A 74 13.43 -27.08 5.26
CA GLU A 74 12.52 -27.63 6.28
C GLU A 74 12.07 -26.62 7.36
N SER A 75 12.71 -25.45 7.41
CA SER A 75 12.34 -24.39 8.35
C SER A 75 11.12 -23.59 7.88
N TRP A 76 10.62 -23.79 6.67
CA TRP A 76 9.39 -23.17 6.15
C TRP A 76 8.16 -24.02 6.45
N SER A 77 7.01 -23.39 6.64
CA SER A 77 5.74 -24.10 6.78
C SER A 77 5.23 -24.62 5.43
N GLU A 78 4.44 -25.70 5.45
CA GLU A 78 3.71 -26.22 4.28
C GLU A 78 2.88 -25.15 3.56
N CYS A 79 2.36 -24.19 4.33
CA CYS A 79 1.63 -23.05 3.79
C CYS A 79 2.54 -22.12 2.96
N ALA A 80 3.76 -21.85 3.44
CA ALA A 80 4.72 -21.01 2.75
C ALA A 80 5.22 -21.60 1.41
N HIS A 81 5.18 -22.92 1.24
CA HIS A 81 5.51 -23.57 -0.04
C HIS A 81 4.50 -23.29 -1.16
N LYS A 82 3.32 -22.75 -0.85
CA LYS A 82 2.27 -22.44 -1.84
C LYS A 82 2.44 -21.07 -2.52
N GLY A 83 3.49 -20.33 -2.20
CA GLY A 83 3.71 -18.97 -2.69
C GLY A 83 5.15 -18.48 -2.50
N TYR A 84 5.41 -17.24 -2.91
CA TYR A 84 6.56 -16.51 -2.37
C TYR A 84 6.22 -16.14 -0.92
N ALA A 85 7.17 -16.26 0.00
CA ALA A 85 6.87 -16.10 1.41
C ALA A 85 7.97 -15.33 2.14
N VAL A 86 7.59 -14.59 3.17
CA VAL A 86 8.51 -13.81 4.01
C VAL A 86 8.34 -14.25 5.45
N LYS A 87 9.45 -14.65 6.08
CA LYS A 87 9.45 -15.03 7.49
C LYS A 87 9.35 -13.80 8.38
N PRO A 88 8.49 -13.82 9.42
CA PRO A 88 8.42 -12.74 10.39
C PRO A 88 9.68 -12.75 11.26
N ARG A 89 10.40 -11.64 11.25
CA ARG A 89 11.54 -11.38 12.14
C ARG A 89 11.36 -10.03 12.78
N LYS A 90 11.52 -9.95 14.09
CA LYS A 90 11.25 -8.73 14.85
C LYS A 90 12.06 -7.56 14.32
N GLY A 91 11.38 -6.47 13.98
CA GLY A 91 11.98 -5.25 13.44
C GLY A 91 12.05 -5.19 11.92
N ASP A 92 11.88 -6.31 11.20
CA ASP A 92 11.76 -6.29 9.75
C ASP A 92 10.40 -5.69 9.34
N ALA A 93 10.39 -5.02 8.19
CA ALA A 93 9.16 -4.52 7.56
C ALA A 93 9.11 -4.95 6.09
N LEU A 94 7.91 -5.34 5.65
CA LEU A 94 7.61 -5.69 4.29
C LEU A 94 6.77 -4.58 3.66
N LEU A 95 7.29 -3.98 2.58
CA LEU A 95 6.55 -3.06 1.72
C LEU A 95 6.12 -3.80 0.45
N PHE A 96 4.84 -3.74 0.13
CA PHE A 96 4.31 -4.22 -1.14
C PHE A 96 3.21 -3.28 -1.65
N PHE A 97 3.00 -3.30 -2.97
CA PHE A 97 2.04 -2.44 -3.65
C PHE A 97 0.80 -3.25 -4.05
N SER A 98 -0.37 -2.65 -3.84
CA SER A 98 -1.67 -3.24 -4.20
C SER A 98 -2.15 -2.78 -5.58
N LEU A 99 -1.51 -1.75 -6.15
CA LEU A 99 -1.82 -1.20 -7.46
C LEU A 99 -0.58 -1.15 -8.35
N HIS A 100 -0.78 -1.28 -9.65
CA HIS A 100 0.21 -0.97 -10.66
C HIS A 100 0.43 0.54 -10.80
N LEU A 101 1.53 0.94 -11.48
CA LEU A 101 1.85 2.35 -11.72
C LEU A 101 0.79 3.12 -12.51
N ASN A 102 -0.07 2.41 -13.25
CA ASN A 102 -1.21 2.97 -13.98
C ASN A 102 -2.48 3.05 -13.12
N ALA A 103 -2.37 2.89 -11.80
CA ALA A 103 -3.45 2.88 -10.82
C ALA A 103 -4.48 1.74 -10.97
N THR A 104 -4.19 0.70 -11.76
CA THR A 104 -5.04 -0.51 -11.80
C THR A 104 -4.66 -1.48 -10.70
N THR A 105 -5.61 -2.26 -10.20
CA THR A 105 -5.41 -3.24 -9.12
C THR A 105 -4.44 -4.35 -9.54
N ASP A 106 -3.53 -4.73 -8.65
CA ASP A 106 -2.54 -5.78 -8.91
C ASP A 106 -2.96 -7.12 -8.29
N SER A 107 -3.35 -8.08 -9.13
CA SER A 107 -3.74 -9.42 -8.68
C SER A 107 -2.58 -10.23 -8.08
N ASN A 108 -1.33 -9.86 -8.37
CA ASN A 108 -0.15 -10.49 -7.78
C ASN A 108 0.10 -10.05 -6.33
N SER A 109 -0.60 -8.99 -5.87
CA SER A 109 -0.56 -8.53 -4.48
C SER A 109 -1.45 -9.37 -3.55
N LEU A 110 -2.07 -10.46 -4.03
CA LEU A 110 -2.81 -11.40 -3.20
C LEU A 110 -1.87 -11.93 -2.12
N HIS A 111 -2.22 -11.72 -0.86
CA HIS A 111 -1.35 -12.10 0.25
C HIS A 111 -2.12 -12.57 1.47
N GLY A 112 -1.48 -13.38 2.31
CA GLY A 112 -2.07 -13.90 3.54
C GLY A 112 -1.02 -14.15 4.62
N SER A 113 -1.49 -14.55 5.80
CA SER A 113 -0.61 -14.97 6.90
C SER A 113 -0.76 -16.46 7.11
N CYS A 114 0.32 -17.22 6.93
CA CYS A 114 0.33 -18.63 7.28
C CYS A 114 0.03 -18.87 8.76
N PRO A 115 -0.47 -20.07 9.11
CA PRO A 115 -0.65 -20.45 10.51
C PRO A 115 0.64 -20.30 11.31
N VAL A 116 0.54 -19.69 12.50
CA VAL A 116 1.62 -19.78 13.49
C VAL A 116 1.66 -21.22 14.00
N ILE A 117 2.83 -21.84 14.02
CA ILE A 117 3.03 -23.23 14.48
C ILE A 117 3.75 -23.24 15.84
N GLU A 118 4.74 -22.37 16.01
CA GLU A 118 5.51 -22.22 17.24
C GLU A 118 5.76 -20.75 17.56
N GLY A 119 5.49 -20.36 18.82
CA GLY A 119 5.57 -18.98 19.29
C GLY A 119 4.26 -18.20 19.06
N GLU A 120 4.40 -16.88 18.89
CA GLU A 120 3.31 -15.94 18.64
C GLU A 120 3.74 -14.87 17.63
N LYS A 121 2.82 -14.43 16.78
CA LYS A 121 3.09 -13.38 15.79
C LYS A 121 2.36 -12.09 16.19
N TRP A 122 3.14 -11.03 16.38
CA TRP A 122 2.67 -9.66 16.47
C TRP A 122 3.07 -8.90 15.21
N SER A 123 2.13 -8.18 14.62
CA SER A 123 2.39 -7.34 13.45
C SER A 123 1.68 -5.99 13.54
N ALA A 124 2.29 -4.97 12.94
CA ALA A 124 1.70 -3.66 12.72
C ALA A 124 1.55 -3.41 11.22
N THR A 125 0.35 -3.08 10.76
CA THR A 125 0.08 -2.75 9.36
C THR A 125 -0.19 -1.27 9.24
N LYS A 126 0.48 -0.62 8.29
CA LYS A 126 0.19 0.74 7.83
C LYS A 126 -0.25 0.67 6.38
N TRP A 127 -1.53 0.97 6.14
CA TRP A 127 -2.06 1.12 4.80
C TRP A 127 -1.92 2.56 4.33
N ILE A 128 -1.57 2.70 3.06
CA ILE A 128 -1.34 4.00 2.43
C ILE A 128 -2.27 4.09 1.22
N HIS A 129 -3.06 5.15 1.17
CA HIS A 129 -4.03 5.47 0.13
C HIS A 129 -3.43 6.26 -1.02
N VAL A 130 -4.10 6.21 -2.17
CA VAL A 130 -3.75 7.02 -3.35
C VAL A 130 -3.91 8.53 -3.11
N SER A 131 -4.82 8.93 -2.20
CA SER A 131 -5.03 10.32 -1.80
C SER A 131 -5.17 10.46 -0.29
N ASP A 132 -5.32 11.70 0.18
CA ASP A 132 -5.61 12.05 1.57
C ASP A 132 -6.78 11.21 2.09
N PHE A 133 -6.54 10.46 3.17
CA PHE A 133 -7.50 9.55 3.80
C PHE A 133 -8.49 10.27 4.71
N GLU A 134 -8.14 11.45 5.22
CA GLU A 134 -9.01 12.26 6.08
C GLU A 134 -10.00 13.10 5.25
N LYS A 135 -9.83 13.13 3.91
CA LYS A 135 -10.71 13.84 2.98
C LYS A 135 -11.44 12.87 2.05
N ALA A 136 -12.73 13.12 1.88
CA ALA A 136 -13.48 12.48 0.81
C ALA A 136 -12.88 12.86 -0.55
N ILE A 137 -12.85 11.90 -1.50
CA ILE A 137 -12.54 12.22 -2.89
C ILE A 137 -13.63 13.16 -3.39
N LYS A 138 -13.33 14.46 -3.48
CA LYS A 138 -14.22 15.44 -4.07
C LYS A 138 -14.26 15.20 -5.57
N GLN A 139 -15.42 14.86 -6.10
CA GLN A 139 -15.75 15.17 -7.49
C GLN A 139 -15.98 16.68 -7.57
N ASP A 140 -14.92 17.48 -7.45
CA ASP A 140 -15.05 18.93 -7.57
C ASP A 140 -15.00 19.30 -9.06
N ASP A 141 -16.19 19.43 -9.64
CA ASP A 141 -16.44 19.86 -11.02
C ASP A 141 -16.26 21.38 -11.19
N ASN A 142 -15.77 22.07 -10.15
CA ASN A 142 -15.74 23.53 -10.12
C ASN A 142 -14.60 24.16 -10.95
N GLY A 143 -13.77 23.34 -11.61
CA GLY A 143 -12.76 23.79 -12.58
C GLY A 143 -11.69 24.74 -12.06
N ASP A 144 -11.66 25.00 -10.75
CA ASP A 144 -10.81 26.04 -10.17
C ASP A 144 -9.36 25.56 -10.07
N CYS A 145 -8.47 26.28 -10.74
CA CYS A 145 -7.09 25.87 -10.94
C CYS A 145 -6.20 26.42 -9.83
N THR A 146 -6.01 25.62 -8.79
CA THR A 146 -5.32 26.03 -7.56
C THR A 146 -4.20 25.06 -7.17
N ASP A 147 -3.35 25.50 -6.23
CA ASP A 147 -2.49 24.59 -5.47
C ASP A 147 -3.22 24.20 -4.19
N GLU A 148 -3.42 22.89 -3.99
CA GLU A 148 -4.12 22.33 -2.83
C GLU A 148 -3.15 21.83 -1.74
N ASN A 149 -1.84 21.89 -1.99
CA ASN A 149 -0.82 21.54 -1.02
C ASN A 149 0.24 22.65 -0.89
N GLU A 150 0.63 22.96 0.34
CA GLU A 150 1.68 23.94 0.64
C GLU A 150 3.05 23.58 0.00
N ASN A 151 3.29 22.30 -0.28
CA ASN A 151 4.52 21.82 -0.91
C ASN A 151 4.50 21.89 -2.44
N CYS A 152 3.40 22.28 -3.09
CA CYS A 152 3.28 22.29 -4.55
C CYS A 152 4.42 23.06 -5.23
N SER A 153 4.79 24.23 -4.70
CA SER A 153 5.89 25.02 -5.25
C SER A 153 7.25 24.35 -5.08
N ARG A 154 7.44 23.59 -4.00
CA ARG A 154 8.66 22.81 -3.75
C ARG A 154 8.74 21.62 -4.71
N TRP A 155 7.66 20.86 -4.83
CA TRP A 155 7.59 19.68 -5.71
C TRP A 155 7.73 20.06 -7.19
N ALA A 156 7.11 21.16 -7.62
CA ALA A 156 7.29 21.68 -8.97
C ALA A 156 8.76 22.00 -9.27
N LYS A 157 9.48 22.65 -8.34
CA LYS A 157 10.93 22.91 -8.45
C LYS A 157 11.77 21.63 -8.50
N LEU A 158 11.31 20.54 -7.89
CA LEU A 158 11.95 19.22 -7.92
C LEU A 158 11.62 18.39 -9.19
N GLY A 159 10.80 18.95 -10.09
CA GLY A 159 10.43 18.34 -11.37
C GLY A 159 9.23 17.40 -11.30
N GLU A 160 8.44 17.44 -10.22
CA GLU A 160 7.31 16.52 -10.05
C GLU A 160 6.19 16.74 -11.07
N CYS A 161 6.08 17.94 -11.66
CA CYS A 161 5.12 18.20 -12.74
C CYS A 161 5.30 17.24 -13.94
N VAL A 162 6.52 16.77 -14.18
CA VAL A 162 6.85 15.82 -15.24
C VAL A 162 6.90 14.39 -14.72
N LYS A 163 7.41 14.18 -13.50
CA LYS A 163 7.56 12.83 -12.92
C LYS A 163 6.25 12.24 -12.41
N ASN A 164 5.35 13.08 -11.90
CA ASN A 164 4.05 12.70 -11.36
C ASN A 164 2.92 13.58 -11.92
N PRO A 165 2.70 13.56 -13.24
CA PRO A 165 1.79 14.50 -13.89
C PRO A 165 0.33 14.30 -13.44
N LEU A 166 -0.12 13.06 -13.20
CA LEU A 166 -1.50 12.82 -12.77
C LEU A 166 -1.83 13.51 -11.44
N TYR A 167 -0.93 13.46 -10.45
CA TYR A 167 -1.12 14.15 -9.19
C TYR A 167 -0.94 15.66 -9.34
N MET A 168 0.11 16.08 -10.04
CA MET A 168 0.51 17.49 -10.07
C MET A 168 -0.39 18.34 -10.99
N ILE A 169 -0.62 17.88 -12.23
CA ILE A 169 -1.35 18.62 -13.27
C ILE A 169 -2.75 18.07 -13.56
N GLY A 170 -3.03 16.83 -13.16
CA GLY A 170 -4.32 16.18 -13.44
C GLY A 170 -4.36 15.46 -14.81
N GLY A 171 -5.55 14.98 -15.18
CA GLY A 171 -5.79 14.24 -16.41
C GLY A 171 -7.27 14.25 -16.80
N LYS A 172 -7.66 13.46 -17.81
CA LYS A 172 -9.07 13.38 -18.22
C LYS A 172 -9.95 12.92 -17.05
N GLY A 173 -10.77 13.83 -16.52
CA GLY A 173 -11.67 13.57 -15.40
C GLY A 173 -11.01 13.52 -14.03
N VAL A 174 -9.74 13.94 -13.91
CA VAL A 174 -8.99 13.99 -12.63
C VAL A 174 -8.36 15.37 -12.48
N LYS A 175 -8.74 16.10 -11.43
CA LYS A 175 -8.15 17.41 -11.09
C LYS A 175 -6.73 17.22 -10.57
N GLY A 176 -5.79 18.06 -10.99
CA GLY A 176 -4.44 18.10 -10.42
C GLY A 176 -4.40 18.92 -9.12
N TYR A 177 -3.54 18.51 -8.19
CA TYR A 177 -3.42 19.14 -6.87
C TYR A 177 -2.45 20.32 -6.85
N CYS A 178 -1.58 20.45 -7.85
CA CYS A 178 -0.52 21.47 -7.92
C CYS A 178 -0.50 22.21 -9.25
N MET A 179 -1.68 22.39 -9.84
CA MET A 179 -1.84 22.90 -11.20
C MET A 179 -1.23 24.29 -11.37
N LYS A 180 -1.33 25.14 -10.34
CA LYS A 180 -0.77 26.50 -10.37
C LYS A 180 0.75 26.48 -10.29
N SER A 181 1.34 25.74 -9.35
CA SER A 181 2.80 25.58 -9.25
C SER A 181 3.43 24.89 -10.47
N CYS A 182 2.67 24.08 -11.19
CA CYS A 182 3.09 23.48 -12.46
C CYS A 182 2.80 24.32 -13.70
N ASN A 183 2.35 25.58 -13.52
CA ASN A 183 2.03 26.51 -14.60
C ASN A 183 0.97 25.98 -15.58
N VAL A 184 0.05 25.13 -15.14
CA VAL A 184 -1.08 24.65 -15.95
C VAL A 184 -2.05 25.79 -16.23
N CYS A 185 -2.15 26.75 -15.31
CA CYS A 185 -2.97 27.95 -15.43
C CYS A 185 -2.23 29.17 -14.88
N SER A 186 -2.66 30.36 -15.29
CA SER A 186 -2.09 31.63 -14.87
C SER A 186 -3.17 32.45 -14.16
N SER A 187 -3.01 32.57 -12.85
CA SER A 187 -3.86 33.28 -11.85
C SER A 187 -4.93 32.42 -11.22
#